data_AF-A0A6A6VQG9-F1
#
_entry.id   AF-A0A6A6VQG9-F1
#
_cell.length_a   1.000
_cell.length_b   1.000
_cell.length_c   1.000
_cell.angle_alpha   90.00
_cell.angle_beta   90.00
_cell.angle_gamma   90.00
#
_symmetry.space_group_name_H-M   'P 1'
#
loop_
_entity.id
_entity.type
_entity.pdbx_description
1 polymer ?
#
loop_
_entity_poly.entity_id
_entity_poly.type
_entity_poly.pdbx_seq_one_letter_code
_entity_poly.pdbx_strand_id
1 'polypeptide(L)'
;MIKIQLTPGWGLPWLEVDVYEFKPSNPELLRQFQHLKDAKTGQNMRVEKASPPLGLQNIDYIEDVTKYDTHVKQIATHFMPIFVGRYYAGEKEEFAKQMFECLVNIDPAQGTEQKLLTEVYYLIMTTYIVSHTLTIPEEHKVEILSKLSNYGPDDYGDKTSPRLANRQIKHFYARLQREMMKMLLGRLQNMLEGSRGYDEWTDAFIIVLGLAIATEGILKNVNSILDSRVGQGDCEMSFAEESANEAVRRIDGCFDIIIELFQKKYARSCNPIKDCKNDWSAKITQPGMITCLQKLSSLIQDKRNFLEERTRVAVSMHNWRQYTSRITARFLLSFL
;
A
#
# COMPACT_ATOMS: atom_id res chain seq x y z
N MET A 1 -17.49 27.60 -6.04
CA MET A 1 -16.36 26.74 -6.41
C MET A 1 -15.32 26.88 -5.33
N ILE A 2 -14.91 25.77 -4.72
CA ILE A 2 -13.91 25.77 -3.65
C ILE A 2 -12.75 24.89 -4.14
N LYS A 3 -11.54 25.46 -4.21
CA LYS A 3 -10.32 24.69 -4.44
C LYS A 3 -9.81 24.18 -3.10
N ILE A 4 -9.55 22.88 -3.02
CA ILE A 4 -9.00 22.26 -1.82
C ILE A 4 -7.77 21.45 -2.17
N GLN A 5 -6.92 21.26 -1.17
CA GLN A 5 -5.77 20.39 -1.24
C GLN A 5 -6.01 19.17 -0.35
N LEU A 6 -5.69 18.00 -0.87
CA LEU A 6 -5.80 16.74 -0.17
C LEU A 6 -4.44 16.04 -0.14
N THR A 7 -4.07 15.48 1.00
CA THR A 7 -2.81 14.74 1.15
C THR A 7 -3.07 13.28 1.56
N PRO A 8 -2.34 12.32 0.96
CA PRO A 8 -2.30 10.95 1.44
C PRO A 8 -1.44 10.77 2.72
N GLY A 9 -0.69 11.79 3.11
CA GLY A 9 0.14 11.77 4.32
C GLY A 9 1.16 12.91 4.35
N TRP A 10 1.58 13.31 5.56
CA TRP A 10 2.50 14.42 5.73
C TRP A 10 3.86 14.21 5.02
N GLY A 11 4.31 15.22 4.29
CA GLY A 11 5.55 15.22 3.49
C GLY A 11 5.40 14.63 2.08
N LEU A 12 4.20 14.18 1.69
CA LEU A 12 3.88 13.79 0.32
C LEU A 12 3.21 14.97 -0.41
N PRO A 13 3.38 15.08 -1.74
CA PRO A 13 2.75 16.14 -2.52
C PRO A 13 1.24 16.15 -2.34
N TRP A 14 0.68 17.35 -2.42
CA TRP A 14 -0.76 17.55 -2.34
C TRP A 14 -1.43 17.27 -3.68
N LEU A 15 -2.66 16.79 -3.60
CA LEU A 15 -3.58 16.68 -4.71
C LEU A 15 -4.58 17.83 -4.64
N GLU A 16 -4.48 18.77 -5.57
CA GLU A 16 -5.44 19.88 -5.67
C GLU A 16 -6.70 19.41 -6.41
N VAL A 17 -7.89 19.70 -5.89
CA VAL A 17 -9.16 19.36 -6.54
C VAL A 17 -10.19 20.48 -6.39
N ASP A 18 -11.03 20.63 -7.42
CA ASP A 18 -12.17 21.52 -7.41
C ASP A 18 -13.39 20.80 -6.84
N VAL A 19 -13.95 21.36 -5.76
CA VAL A 19 -15.10 20.79 -5.06
C VAL A 19 -16.24 21.79 -4.94
N TYR A 20 -17.42 21.24 -4.70
CA TYR A 20 -18.62 22.00 -4.34
C TYR A 20 -19.18 21.50 -3.01
N GLU A 21 -19.86 22.40 -2.30
CA GLU A 21 -20.63 22.07 -1.11
C GLU A 21 -21.98 21.48 -1.52
N PHE A 22 -22.24 20.22 -1.19
CA PHE A 22 -23.52 19.57 -1.46
C PHE A 22 -24.48 19.66 -0.27
N LYS A 23 -25.79 19.61 -0.53
CA LYS A 23 -26.79 19.51 0.53
C LYS A 23 -27.08 18.03 0.81
N PRO A 24 -26.68 17.49 1.97
CA PRO A 24 -26.86 16.07 2.29
C PRO A 24 -28.34 15.73 2.50
N SER A 25 -28.86 14.72 1.81
CA SER A 25 -30.18 14.15 2.09
C SER A 25 -30.19 13.24 3.33
N ASN A 26 -29.02 12.75 3.74
CA ASN A 26 -28.82 11.90 4.90
C ASN A 26 -27.41 12.13 5.51
N PRO A 27 -27.15 11.69 6.75
CA PRO A 27 -25.86 11.96 7.43
C PRO A 27 -24.71 11.04 6.99
N GLU A 28 -24.92 10.05 6.11
CA GLU A 28 -23.92 9.02 5.79
C GLU A 28 -22.60 9.61 5.26
N LEU A 29 -22.70 10.67 4.45
CA LEU A 29 -21.54 11.35 3.85
C LEU A 29 -20.94 12.44 4.76
N LEU A 30 -21.58 12.73 5.89
CA LEU A 30 -21.13 13.74 6.86
C LEU A 30 -20.35 13.15 8.03
N ARG A 31 -20.21 11.82 8.07
CA ARG A 31 -19.45 11.11 9.09
C ARG A 31 -18.47 10.13 8.45
N GLN A 32 -17.36 9.90 9.11
CA GLN A 32 -16.38 8.89 8.73
C GLN A 32 -15.82 8.20 9.97
N PHE A 33 -15.59 6.90 9.86
CA PHE A 33 -14.84 6.16 10.86
C PHE A 33 -13.36 6.23 10.53
N GLN A 34 -12.55 6.65 11.50
CA GLN A 34 -11.10 6.57 11.43
C GLN A 34 -10.61 5.58 12.48
N HIS A 35 -9.64 4.76 12.08
CA HIS A 35 -9.02 3.79 12.96
C HIS A 35 -7.75 4.37 13.55
N LEU A 36 -7.75 4.59 14.86
CA LEU A 36 -6.58 5.05 15.60
C LEU A 36 -6.00 3.89 16.43
N LYS A 37 -4.77 4.07 16.89
CA LYS A 37 -4.14 3.20 17.88
C LYS A 37 -4.12 3.97 19.19
N ASP A 38 -4.72 3.40 20.22
CA ASP A 38 -4.66 3.94 21.57
C ASP A 38 -3.19 3.96 22.02
N ALA A 39 -2.70 5.12 22.41
CA ALA A 39 -1.30 5.31 22.80
C ALA A 39 -0.94 4.60 24.13
N LYS A 40 -1.92 4.36 25.01
CA LYS A 40 -1.74 3.74 26.33
C LYS A 40 -1.88 2.22 26.27
N THR A 41 -2.91 1.73 25.58
CA THR A 41 -3.21 0.29 25.54
C THR A 41 -2.64 -0.39 24.30
N GLY A 42 -2.25 0.39 23.28
CA GLY A 42 -1.87 -0.12 21.97
C GLY A 42 -3.02 -0.74 21.18
N GLN A 43 -4.25 -0.73 21.74
CA GLN A 43 -5.43 -1.30 21.13
C GLN A 43 -6.01 -0.38 20.06
N ASN A 44 -6.86 -0.96 19.22
CA ASN A 44 -7.43 -0.26 18.08
C ASN A 44 -8.74 0.38 18.52
N MET A 45 -8.85 1.70 18.33
CA MET A 45 -10.11 2.42 18.59
C MET A 45 -10.66 2.96 17.28
N ARG A 46 -11.94 2.68 17.04
CA ARG A 46 -12.72 3.32 15.99
C ARG A 46 -13.22 4.66 16.54
N VAL A 47 -12.91 5.75 15.84
CA VAL A 47 -13.39 7.08 16.17
C VAL A 47 -14.26 7.57 15.03
N GLU A 48 -15.49 7.97 15.35
CA GLU A 48 -16.36 8.67 14.41
C GLU A 48 -15.95 10.14 14.36
N LYS A 49 -15.73 10.66 13.15
CA LYS A 49 -15.38 12.06 12.90
C LYS A 49 -16.33 12.68 11.90
N ALA A 50 -16.56 13.99 12.06
CA ALA A 50 -17.26 14.78 11.07
C ALA A 50 -16.49 14.81 9.73
N SER A 51 -17.25 14.85 8.64
CA SER A 51 -16.77 14.96 7.27
C SER A 51 -17.45 16.15 6.61
N PRO A 52 -16.69 17.11 6.05
CA PRO A 52 -17.29 18.25 5.37
C PRO A 52 -18.09 17.80 4.15
N PRO A 53 -19.22 18.46 3.84
CA PRO A 53 -20.11 18.11 2.74
C PRO A 53 -19.54 18.54 1.38
N LEU A 54 -18.34 18.05 1.04
CA LEU A 54 -17.64 18.37 -0.20
C LEU A 54 -17.60 17.17 -1.15
N GLY A 55 -17.99 17.41 -2.40
CA GLY A 55 -17.86 16.47 -3.51
C GLY A 55 -17.11 17.12 -4.68
N LEU A 56 -16.51 16.30 -5.55
CA LEU A 56 -15.88 16.77 -6.79
C LEU A 56 -16.93 17.49 -7.65
N GLN A 57 -16.58 18.67 -8.16
CA GLN A 57 -17.49 19.50 -8.96
C GLN A 57 -17.78 18.86 -10.31
N ASN A 58 -16.73 18.51 -11.04
CA ASN A 58 -16.82 17.82 -12.32
C ASN A 58 -15.97 16.55 -12.22
N ILE A 59 -16.44 15.51 -12.89
CA ILE A 59 -15.71 14.26 -13.06
C ILE A 59 -15.49 14.10 -14.56
N ASP A 60 -14.31 14.45 -15.03
CA ASP A 60 -13.90 14.19 -16.41
C ASP A 60 -13.01 12.95 -16.41
N TYR A 61 -13.51 11.88 -17.00
CA TYR A 61 -12.84 10.60 -16.92
C TYR A 61 -11.41 10.62 -17.47
N ILE A 62 -11.12 11.39 -18.54
CA ILE A 62 -9.81 11.39 -19.17
C ILE A 62 -8.86 12.31 -18.39
N GLU A 63 -9.28 13.54 -18.10
CA GLU A 63 -8.45 14.51 -17.38
C GLU A 63 -8.14 14.05 -15.95
N ASP A 64 -9.13 13.54 -15.23
CA ASP A 64 -8.96 13.06 -13.86
C ASP A 64 -8.00 11.86 -13.80
N VAL A 65 -8.12 10.90 -14.73
CA VAL A 65 -7.18 9.76 -14.80
C VAL A 65 -5.77 10.24 -15.04
N THR A 66 -5.55 11.13 -16.01
CA THR A 66 -4.22 11.67 -16.31
C THR A 66 -3.65 12.44 -15.11
N LYS A 67 -4.47 13.23 -14.42
CA LYS A 67 -4.09 13.99 -13.23
C LYS A 67 -3.66 13.06 -12.09
N TYR A 68 -4.48 12.07 -11.74
CA TYR A 68 -4.16 11.15 -10.65
C TYR A 68 -2.99 10.24 -10.98
N ASP A 69 -2.85 9.79 -12.24
CA ASP A 69 -1.70 9.04 -12.72
C ASP A 69 -0.40 9.86 -12.60
N THR A 70 -0.42 11.13 -13.02
CA THR A 70 0.71 12.06 -12.90
C THR A 70 1.11 12.25 -11.44
N HIS A 71 0.13 12.43 -10.56
CA HIS A 71 0.37 12.57 -9.13
C HIS A 71 1.05 11.32 -8.53
N VAL A 72 0.60 10.10 -8.85
CA VAL A 72 1.26 8.88 -8.38
C VAL A 72 2.68 8.78 -8.93
N LYS A 73 2.89 9.04 -10.23
CA LYS A 73 4.21 9.00 -10.85
C LYS A 73 5.19 9.95 -10.20
N GLN A 74 4.75 11.16 -9.84
CA GLN A 74 5.57 12.12 -9.11
C GLN A 74 6.02 11.55 -7.77
N ILE A 75 5.10 10.94 -7.00
CA ILE A 75 5.43 10.33 -5.70
C ILE A 75 6.39 9.15 -5.88
N ALA A 76 6.06 8.23 -6.79
CA ALA A 76 6.84 7.01 -7.05
C ALA A 76 8.27 7.32 -7.52
N THR A 77 8.48 8.45 -8.19
CA THR A 77 9.81 8.86 -8.68
C THR A 77 10.63 9.60 -7.62
N HIS A 78 10.01 10.48 -6.83
CA HIS A 78 10.76 11.48 -6.04
C HIS A 78 10.55 11.41 -4.52
N PHE A 79 9.50 10.75 -4.04
CA PHE A 79 9.09 10.82 -2.64
C PHE A 79 9.13 9.46 -1.93
N MET A 80 9.63 8.41 -2.58
CA MET A 80 9.69 7.08 -2.00
C MET A 80 10.48 6.99 -0.69
N PRO A 81 11.65 7.65 -0.52
CA PRO A 81 12.36 7.62 0.77
C PRO A 81 11.51 8.17 1.94
N ILE A 82 10.77 9.26 1.69
CA ILE A 82 9.86 9.84 2.69
C ILE A 82 8.67 8.92 2.92
N PHE A 83 8.12 8.34 1.85
CA PHE A 83 6.97 7.46 1.91
C PHE A 83 7.22 6.20 2.74
N VAL A 84 8.38 5.55 2.64
CA VAL A 84 8.64 4.29 3.39
C VAL A 84 8.53 4.50 4.90
N GLY A 85 9.09 5.60 5.41
CA GLY A 85 8.96 5.96 6.83
C GLY A 85 7.51 6.21 7.27
N ARG A 86 6.66 6.69 6.34
CA ARG A 86 5.23 6.90 6.60
C ARG A 86 4.42 5.62 6.54
N TYR A 87 4.68 4.78 5.54
CA TYR A 87 3.95 3.55 5.29
C TYR A 87 3.98 2.61 6.50
N TYR A 88 5.09 2.59 7.22
CA TYR A 88 5.28 1.79 8.43
C TYR A 88 5.25 2.62 9.73
N ALA A 89 4.74 3.85 9.70
CA ALA A 89 4.61 4.68 10.89
C ALA A 89 3.64 4.01 11.89
N GLY A 90 4.17 3.53 13.01
CA GLY A 90 3.39 2.86 14.07
C GLY A 90 3.55 1.34 14.14
N GLU A 91 4.34 0.75 13.24
CA GLU A 91 4.86 -0.60 13.41
C GLU A 91 5.93 -0.62 14.51
N LYS A 92 5.94 -1.67 15.33
CA LYS A 92 6.94 -1.82 16.41
C LYS A 92 8.27 -2.38 15.91
N GLU A 93 8.21 -3.23 14.90
CA GLU A 93 9.38 -3.89 14.32
C GLU A 93 9.79 -3.18 13.03
N GLU A 94 11.09 -2.90 12.92
CA GLU A 94 11.65 -2.13 11.80
C GLU A 94 11.91 -2.99 10.55
N PHE A 95 11.72 -4.32 10.61
CA PHE A 95 12.03 -5.21 9.49
C PHE A 95 11.39 -4.77 8.18
N ALA A 96 10.07 -4.52 8.19
CA ALA A 96 9.32 -4.18 6.98
C ALA A 96 9.84 -2.87 6.36
N LYS A 97 10.14 -1.89 7.22
CA LYS A 97 10.70 -0.60 6.84
C LYS A 97 12.10 -0.76 6.24
N GLN A 98 13.01 -1.44 6.93
CA GLN A 98 14.38 -1.66 6.46
C GLN A 98 14.43 -2.46 5.15
N MET A 99 13.56 -3.46 5.00
CA MET A 99 13.41 -4.21 3.75
C MET A 99 12.97 -3.30 2.60
N PHE A 100 11.98 -2.43 2.83
CA PHE A 100 11.52 -1.52 1.77
C PHE A 100 12.53 -0.41 1.50
N GLU A 101 13.26 0.07 2.50
CA GLU A 101 14.39 0.98 2.34
C GLU A 101 15.50 0.35 1.49
N CYS A 102 15.74 -0.97 1.59
CA CYS A 102 16.71 -1.64 0.71
C CYS A 102 16.32 -1.49 -0.77
N LEU A 103 15.03 -1.68 -1.10
CA LEU A 103 14.53 -1.50 -2.47
C LEU A 103 14.63 -0.05 -2.93
N VAL A 104 14.17 0.89 -2.11
CA VAL A 104 14.15 2.33 -2.47
C VAL A 104 15.55 2.91 -2.64
N ASN A 105 16.55 2.32 -1.99
CA ASN A 105 17.95 2.72 -2.11
C ASN A 105 18.74 1.92 -3.17
N ILE A 106 18.08 1.09 -3.99
CA ILE A 106 18.71 0.55 -5.19
C ILE A 106 19.05 1.76 -6.08
N ASP A 107 20.33 1.89 -6.46
CA ASP A 107 20.75 2.77 -7.54
C ASP A 107 20.57 1.99 -8.86
N PRO A 108 19.46 2.20 -9.60
CA PRO A 108 19.17 1.37 -10.74
C PRO A 108 20.09 1.72 -11.90
N ALA A 109 20.51 0.71 -12.66
CA ALA A 109 21.04 0.97 -13.98
C ALA A 109 19.97 1.69 -14.81
N GLN A 110 20.38 2.74 -15.54
CA GLN A 110 19.47 3.53 -16.39
C GLN A 110 18.69 2.63 -17.35
N GLY A 111 17.42 2.94 -17.59
CA GLY A 111 16.56 2.21 -18.51
C GLY A 111 15.55 1.27 -17.83
N THR A 112 15.67 -0.04 -18.06
CA THR A 112 14.61 -1.02 -17.73
C THR A 112 14.43 -1.27 -16.24
N GLU A 113 15.50 -1.26 -15.45
CA GLU A 113 15.47 -1.48 -13.99
C GLU A 113 14.79 -0.32 -13.27
N GLN A 114 15.16 0.92 -13.60
CA GLN A 114 14.53 2.12 -13.05
C GLN A 114 13.03 2.15 -13.35
N LYS A 115 12.64 1.77 -14.57
CA LYS A 115 11.23 1.68 -14.97
C LYS A 115 10.49 0.65 -14.13
N LEU A 116 11.06 -0.54 -13.93
CA LEU A 116 10.46 -1.60 -13.12
C LEU A 116 10.25 -1.17 -11.67
N LEU A 117 11.27 -0.58 -11.04
CA LEU A 117 11.16 -0.08 -9.67
C LEU A 117 10.05 0.97 -9.56
N THR A 118 9.99 1.90 -10.51
CA THR A 118 8.94 2.93 -10.55
C THR A 118 7.54 2.32 -10.68
N GLU A 119 7.37 1.28 -11.52
CA GLU A 119 6.10 0.55 -11.68
C GLU A 119 5.69 -0.18 -10.38
N VAL A 120 6.65 -0.80 -9.68
CA VAL A 120 6.41 -1.43 -8.37
C VAL A 120 6.03 -0.39 -7.31
N TYR A 121 6.73 0.73 -7.25
CA TYR A 121 6.42 1.83 -6.33
C TYR A 121 5.05 2.43 -6.62
N TYR A 122 4.69 2.56 -7.89
CA TYR A 122 3.38 2.99 -8.33
C TYR A 122 2.27 2.07 -7.79
N LEU A 123 2.45 0.75 -7.89
CA LEU A 123 1.48 -0.21 -7.34
C LEU A 123 1.34 -0.06 -5.82
N ILE A 124 2.45 0.02 -5.09
CA ILE A 124 2.43 0.16 -3.62
C ILE A 124 1.76 1.48 -3.23
N MET A 125 2.06 2.57 -3.93
CA MET A 125 1.50 3.90 -3.67
C MET A 125 0.00 3.97 -3.93
N THR A 126 -0.46 3.48 -5.09
CA THR A 126 -1.90 3.43 -5.41
C THR A 126 -2.65 2.57 -4.40
N THR A 127 -2.06 1.44 -3.99
CA THR A 127 -2.61 0.57 -2.94
C THR A 127 -2.72 1.31 -1.59
N TYR A 128 -1.69 2.06 -1.22
CA TYR A 128 -1.70 2.87 -0.01
C TYR A 128 -2.79 3.94 -0.06
N ILE A 129 -2.89 4.71 -1.15
CA ILE A 129 -3.90 5.77 -1.32
C ILE A 129 -5.32 5.21 -1.27
N VAL A 130 -5.59 4.07 -1.91
CA VAL A 130 -6.89 3.39 -1.83
C VAL A 130 -7.24 3.00 -0.39
N SER A 131 -6.24 2.54 0.37
CA SER A 131 -6.40 2.02 1.73
C SER A 131 -6.41 3.11 2.82
N HIS A 132 -5.98 4.35 2.51
CA HIS A 132 -5.84 5.43 3.49
C HIS A 132 -6.75 6.61 3.18
N THR A 133 -7.22 7.30 4.21
CA THR A 133 -8.08 8.47 4.05
C THR A 133 -7.26 9.67 3.59
N LEU A 134 -7.64 10.33 2.50
CA LEU A 134 -7.05 11.58 2.05
C LEU A 134 -7.58 12.71 2.93
N THR A 135 -6.67 13.47 3.53
CA THR A 135 -7.03 14.52 4.50
C THR A 135 -6.68 15.90 3.99
N ILE A 136 -7.40 16.92 4.47
CA ILE A 136 -7.04 18.32 4.25
C ILE A 136 -5.80 18.60 5.11
N PRO A 137 -4.70 19.14 4.54
CA PRO A 137 -3.53 19.54 5.32
C PRO A 137 -3.90 20.50 6.47
N GLU A 138 -3.38 20.26 7.67
CA GLU A 138 -3.76 21.04 8.86
C GLU A 138 -3.43 22.53 8.71
N GLU A 139 -2.34 22.84 8.01
CA GLU A 139 -1.90 24.19 7.67
C GLU A 139 -2.93 24.99 6.86
N HIS A 140 -3.74 24.32 6.04
CA HIS A 140 -4.73 24.97 5.16
C HIS A 140 -6.17 24.68 5.58
N LYS A 141 -6.37 23.91 6.65
CA LYS A 141 -7.68 23.42 7.08
C LYS A 141 -8.66 24.56 7.36
N VAL A 142 -8.27 25.54 8.17
CA VAL A 142 -9.15 26.66 8.55
C VAL A 142 -9.54 27.49 7.33
N GLU A 143 -8.56 27.82 6.47
CA GLU A 143 -8.78 28.61 5.26
C GLU A 143 -9.71 27.93 4.25
N ILE A 144 -9.61 26.60 4.14
CA ILE A 144 -10.48 25.81 3.26
C ILE A 144 -11.89 25.70 3.85
N LEU A 145 -12.01 25.34 5.13
CA LEU A 145 -13.30 25.03 5.73
C LEU A 145 -14.13 26.28 6.04
N SER A 146 -13.50 27.45 6.26
CA SER A 146 -14.22 28.72 6.45
C SER A 146 -15.00 29.19 5.21
N LYS A 147 -14.79 28.54 4.05
CA LYS A 147 -15.53 28.78 2.80
C LYS A 147 -16.87 28.03 2.75
N LEU A 148 -17.15 27.15 3.71
CA LEU A 148 -18.42 26.42 3.82
C LEU A 148 -19.53 27.30 4.38
N SER A 149 -20.76 27.04 3.96
CA SER A 149 -21.93 27.85 4.33
C SER A 149 -22.25 27.81 5.83
N ASN A 150 -21.95 26.68 6.50
CA ASN A 150 -22.24 26.45 7.92
C ASN A 150 -21.00 26.04 8.71
N TYR A 151 -19.88 26.76 8.55
CA TYR A 151 -18.64 26.43 9.25
C TYR A 151 -18.62 26.92 10.71
N GLY A 152 -18.48 25.97 11.64
CA GLY A 152 -18.03 26.19 13.01
C GLY A 152 -16.54 25.82 13.19
N PRO A 153 -15.72 26.62 13.90
CA PRO A 153 -14.31 26.32 14.14
C PRO A 153 -14.04 24.95 14.77
N ASP A 154 -14.96 24.46 15.60
CA ASP A 154 -14.84 23.19 16.32
C ASP A 154 -15.55 22.01 15.63
N ASP A 155 -16.18 22.24 14.46
CA ASP A 155 -16.95 21.21 13.75
C ASP A 155 -16.06 20.08 13.21
N TYR A 156 -14.78 20.39 12.95
CA TYR A 156 -13.86 19.50 12.24
C TYR A 156 -12.53 19.35 12.98
N GLY A 157 -12.27 18.14 13.48
CA GLY A 157 -11.07 17.80 14.24
C GLY A 157 -9.78 17.68 13.41
N ASP A 158 -8.79 16.99 13.96
CA ASP A 158 -7.56 16.61 13.25
C ASP A 158 -7.87 15.63 12.11
N LYS A 159 -7.03 15.61 11.07
CA LYS A 159 -7.14 14.67 9.94
C LYS A 159 -8.51 14.76 9.27
N THR A 160 -9.00 15.98 9.10
CA THR A 160 -10.30 16.25 8.47
C THR A 160 -10.28 15.76 7.03
N SER A 161 -11.36 15.09 6.59
CA SER A 161 -11.43 14.48 5.27
C SER A 161 -12.86 14.55 4.71
N PRO A 162 -13.04 15.06 3.48
CA PRO A 162 -14.33 15.03 2.79
C PRO A 162 -14.61 13.62 2.26
N ARG A 163 -15.55 12.90 2.88
CA ARG A 163 -15.86 11.50 2.57
C ARG A 163 -16.32 11.29 1.13
N LEU A 164 -17.20 12.16 0.61
CA LEU A 164 -17.71 12.03 -0.75
C LEU A 164 -16.60 12.24 -1.79
N ALA A 165 -15.86 13.34 -1.70
CA ALA A 165 -14.70 13.58 -2.56
C ALA A 165 -13.65 12.45 -2.47
N ASN A 166 -13.37 11.94 -1.26
CA ASN A 166 -12.50 10.77 -1.08
C ASN A 166 -13.00 9.55 -1.85
N ARG A 167 -14.29 9.20 -1.75
CA ARG A 167 -14.88 8.07 -2.48
C ARG A 167 -14.74 8.24 -3.99
N GLN A 168 -15.01 9.44 -4.51
CA GLN A 168 -14.90 9.75 -5.93
C GLN A 168 -13.44 9.67 -6.42
N ILE A 169 -12.49 10.27 -5.70
CA ILE A 169 -11.06 10.23 -6.04
C ILE A 169 -10.53 8.79 -5.97
N LYS A 170 -10.85 8.04 -4.91
CA LYS A 170 -10.39 6.65 -4.75
C LYS A 170 -10.91 5.71 -5.84
N HIS A 171 -12.04 6.01 -6.47
CA HIS A 171 -12.49 5.25 -7.64
C HIS A 171 -11.42 5.21 -8.75
N PHE A 172 -10.81 6.36 -9.03
CA PHE A 172 -9.74 6.47 -10.01
C PHE A 172 -8.46 5.75 -9.58
N TYR A 173 -8.01 5.96 -8.33
CA TYR A 173 -6.84 5.26 -7.81
C TYR A 173 -7.01 3.74 -7.78
N ALA A 174 -8.20 3.24 -7.45
CA ALA A 174 -8.50 1.81 -7.49
C ALA A 174 -8.47 1.24 -8.92
N ARG A 175 -8.78 2.05 -9.93
CA ARG A 175 -8.59 1.67 -11.33
C ARG A 175 -7.10 1.60 -11.70
N LEU A 176 -6.34 2.65 -11.41
CA LEU A 176 -4.90 2.70 -11.65
C LEU A 176 -4.16 1.54 -10.97
N GLN A 177 -4.54 1.24 -9.72
CA GLN A 177 -4.02 0.10 -8.95
C GLN A 177 -4.27 -1.23 -9.67
N ARG A 178 -5.50 -1.48 -10.14
CA ARG A 178 -5.86 -2.72 -10.84
C ARG A 178 -5.13 -2.87 -12.17
N GLU A 179 -5.00 -1.78 -12.93
CA GLU A 179 -4.29 -1.77 -14.20
C GLU A 179 -2.79 -2.07 -14.00
N MET A 180 -2.15 -1.42 -13.02
CA MET A 180 -0.74 -1.66 -12.69
C MET A 180 -0.51 -3.08 -12.16
N MET A 181 -1.39 -3.58 -11.27
CA MET A 181 -1.31 -4.94 -10.75
C MET A 181 -1.42 -5.98 -11.88
N LYS A 182 -2.36 -5.80 -12.81
CA LYS A 182 -2.52 -6.68 -13.98
C LYS A 182 -1.28 -6.66 -14.87
N MET A 183 -0.69 -5.47 -15.08
CA MET A 183 0.53 -5.32 -15.88
C MET A 183 1.71 -6.06 -15.24
N LEU A 184 1.96 -5.86 -13.94
CA LEU A 184 3.05 -6.52 -13.22
C LEU A 184 2.86 -8.04 -13.14
N LEU A 185 1.63 -8.53 -12.91
CA LEU A 185 1.32 -9.96 -12.96
C LEU A 185 1.54 -10.56 -14.35
N GLY A 186 1.15 -9.86 -15.42
CA GLY A 186 1.41 -10.30 -16.79
C GLY A 186 2.91 -10.36 -17.12
N ARG A 187 3.68 -9.38 -16.65
CA ARG A 187 5.15 -9.38 -16.78
C ARG A 187 5.77 -10.55 -16.02
N LEU A 188 5.33 -10.79 -14.79
CA LEU A 188 5.79 -11.93 -13.98
C LEU A 188 5.45 -13.27 -14.65
N GLN A 189 4.23 -13.43 -15.18
CA GLN A 189 3.83 -14.63 -15.90
C GLN A 189 4.76 -14.91 -17.09
N ASN A 190 5.05 -13.89 -17.91
CA ASN A 190 5.96 -14.03 -19.04
C ASN A 190 7.38 -14.46 -18.62
N MET A 191 7.90 -13.93 -17.51
CA MET A 191 9.21 -14.32 -16.96
C MET A 191 9.21 -15.78 -16.46
N LEU A 192 8.14 -16.17 -15.78
CA LEU A 192 7.98 -17.53 -15.26
C LEU A 192 7.84 -18.57 -16.39
N GLU A 193 7.17 -18.22 -17.49
CA GLU A 193 6.99 -19.08 -18.68
C GLU A 193 8.21 -19.08 -19.62
N GLY A 194 8.97 -17.99 -19.70
CA GLY A 194 10.07 -17.81 -20.65
C GLY A 194 11.26 -18.76 -20.46
N SER A 195 12.14 -18.91 -21.46
CA SER A 195 13.33 -19.78 -21.33
C SER A 195 14.54 -19.10 -20.69
N ARG A 196 14.45 -17.78 -20.46
CA ARG A 196 15.50 -16.98 -19.83
C ARG A 196 15.54 -17.33 -18.35
N GLY A 197 16.55 -18.10 -17.96
CA GLY A 197 16.73 -18.58 -16.60
C GLY A 197 17.12 -17.45 -15.65
N TYR A 198 18.41 -17.32 -15.36
CA TYR A 198 18.92 -16.40 -14.34
C TYR A 198 18.72 -14.92 -14.66
N ASP A 199 18.72 -14.54 -15.95
CA ASP A 199 18.75 -13.14 -16.41
C ASP A 199 17.56 -12.30 -15.94
N GLU A 200 16.45 -12.94 -15.53
CA GLU A 200 15.22 -12.27 -15.09
C GLU A 200 14.93 -12.49 -13.59
N TRP A 201 15.83 -13.15 -12.85
CA TRP A 201 15.61 -13.48 -11.43
C TRP A 201 15.41 -12.21 -10.57
N THR A 202 16.26 -11.19 -10.77
CA THR A 202 16.21 -9.94 -9.99
C THR A 202 14.94 -9.16 -10.29
N ASP A 203 14.58 -9.05 -11.56
CA ASP A 203 13.33 -8.42 -12.01
C ASP A 203 12.11 -9.14 -11.40
N ALA A 204 12.04 -10.47 -11.53
CA ALA A 204 10.95 -11.26 -10.97
C ALA A 204 10.89 -11.15 -9.44
N PHE A 205 12.05 -11.13 -8.76
CA PHE A 205 12.13 -10.94 -7.31
C PHE A 205 11.57 -9.58 -6.88
N ILE A 206 11.94 -8.50 -7.57
CA ILE A 206 11.43 -7.14 -7.32
C ILE A 206 9.91 -7.11 -7.50
N ILE A 207 9.39 -7.73 -8.56
CA ILE A 207 7.95 -7.80 -8.81
C ILE A 207 7.23 -8.55 -7.69
N VAL A 208 7.68 -9.76 -7.34
CA VAL A 208 7.01 -10.58 -6.30
C VAL A 208 7.07 -9.91 -4.94
N LEU A 209 8.21 -9.30 -4.58
CA LEU A 209 8.33 -8.56 -3.32
C LEU A 209 7.43 -7.32 -3.29
N GLY A 210 7.35 -6.57 -4.40
CA GLY A 210 6.43 -5.45 -4.55
C GLY A 210 4.96 -5.85 -4.45
N LEU A 211 4.59 -6.95 -5.11
CA LEU A 211 3.26 -7.55 -5.03
C LEU A 211 2.94 -7.99 -3.59
N ALA A 212 3.91 -8.57 -2.86
CA ALA A 212 3.73 -8.94 -1.46
C ALA A 212 3.41 -7.71 -0.58
N ILE A 213 4.19 -6.64 -0.69
CA ILE A 213 3.99 -5.40 0.08
C ILE A 213 2.61 -4.79 -0.22
N ALA A 214 2.23 -4.71 -1.50
CA ALA A 214 0.91 -4.22 -1.89
C ALA A 214 -0.21 -5.13 -1.37
N THR A 215 -0.03 -6.45 -1.46
CA THR A 215 -1.01 -7.44 -0.99
C THR A 215 -1.26 -7.29 0.51
N GLU A 216 -0.23 -7.08 1.33
CA GLU A 216 -0.40 -6.81 2.77
C GLU A 216 -1.26 -5.56 3.02
N GLY A 217 -1.08 -4.51 2.23
CA GLY A 217 -1.94 -3.32 2.27
C GLY A 217 -3.40 -3.64 1.93
N ILE A 218 -3.63 -4.45 0.89
CA ILE A 218 -4.98 -4.90 0.50
C ILE A 218 -5.63 -5.72 1.62
N LEU A 219 -4.91 -6.67 2.22
CA LEU A 219 -5.41 -7.51 3.31
C LEU A 219 -5.84 -6.69 4.52
N LYS A 220 -5.06 -5.66 4.89
CA LYS A 220 -5.44 -4.71 5.95
C LYS A 220 -6.70 -3.91 5.57
N ASN A 221 -6.79 -3.45 4.33
CA ASN A 221 -7.91 -2.66 3.85
C ASN A 221 -9.25 -3.44 3.83
N VAL A 222 -9.23 -4.72 3.44
CA VAL A 222 -10.43 -5.59 3.48
C VAL A 222 -11.06 -5.59 4.87
N ASN A 223 -10.24 -5.75 5.91
CA ASN A 223 -10.71 -5.75 7.29
C ASN A 223 -11.23 -4.38 7.72
N SER A 224 -10.55 -3.29 7.31
CA SER A 224 -10.97 -1.92 7.60
C SER A 224 -12.32 -1.55 6.97
N ILE A 225 -12.57 -2.00 5.73
CA ILE A 225 -13.83 -1.76 5.01
C ILE A 225 -14.97 -2.49 5.72
N LEU A 226 -14.76 -3.77 6.08
CA LEU A 226 -15.79 -4.58 6.73
C LEU A 226 -16.10 -4.08 8.14
N ASP A 227 -15.09 -3.68 8.93
CA ASP A 227 -15.30 -3.01 10.23
C ASP A 227 -16.13 -1.72 10.09
N SER A 228 -15.87 -0.94 9.03
CA SER A 228 -16.61 0.28 8.75
C SER A 228 -18.08 -0.03 8.43
N ARG A 229 -18.37 -1.07 7.63
CA ARG A 229 -19.74 -1.49 7.31
C ARG A 229 -20.51 -1.96 8.53
N VAL A 230 -19.86 -2.71 9.43
CA VAL A 230 -20.44 -3.09 10.73
C VAL A 230 -20.76 -1.84 11.55
N GLY A 231 -19.83 -0.88 11.61
CA GLY A 231 -20.06 0.41 12.29
C GLY A 231 -21.20 1.25 11.70
N GLN A 232 -21.53 1.06 10.43
CA GLN A 232 -22.64 1.73 9.75
C GLN A 232 -23.98 1.02 9.92
N GLY A 233 -23.97 -0.23 10.42
CA GLY A 233 -25.16 -1.08 10.48
C GLY A 233 -25.51 -1.74 9.15
N ASP A 234 -24.60 -1.70 8.15
CA ASP A 234 -24.82 -2.27 6.82
C ASP A 234 -24.63 -3.80 6.78
N CYS A 235 -24.08 -4.37 7.85
CA CYS A 235 -23.66 -5.76 7.91
C CYS A 235 -23.51 -6.21 9.37
N GLU A 236 -23.89 -7.46 9.67
CA GLU A 236 -23.63 -8.08 10.97
C GLU A 236 -22.14 -8.44 11.14
N MET A 237 -21.65 -8.39 12.38
CA MET A 237 -20.25 -8.67 12.69
C MET A 237 -19.82 -10.08 12.25
N SER A 238 -20.66 -11.08 12.48
CA SER A 238 -20.40 -12.48 12.10
C SER A 238 -20.16 -12.64 10.60
N PHE A 239 -21.04 -12.05 9.77
CA PHE A 239 -20.91 -12.07 8.32
C PHE A 239 -19.68 -11.29 7.84
N ALA A 240 -19.40 -10.15 8.47
CA ALA A 240 -18.22 -9.34 8.16
C ALA A 240 -16.92 -10.11 8.45
N GLU A 241 -16.84 -10.80 9.58
CA GLU A 241 -15.70 -11.64 9.95
C GLU A 241 -15.50 -12.81 8.99
N GLU A 242 -16.57 -13.54 8.66
CA GLU A 242 -16.51 -14.65 7.71
C GLU A 242 -16.05 -14.18 6.33
N SER A 243 -16.64 -13.09 5.83
CA SER A 243 -16.29 -12.49 4.54
C SER A 243 -14.83 -12.01 4.50
N ALA A 244 -14.36 -11.37 5.58
CA ALA A 244 -12.97 -10.92 5.70
C ALA A 244 -12.01 -12.11 5.66
N ASN A 245 -12.29 -13.14 6.47
CA ASN A 245 -11.44 -14.32 6.58
C ASN A 245 -11.36 -15.08 5.25
N GLU A 246 -12.48 -15.24 4.56
CA GLU A 246 -12.51 -15.90 3.25
C GLU A 246 -11.73 -15.12 2.19
N ALA A 247 -11.93 -13.79 2.13
CA ALA A 247 -11.17 -12.95 1.22
C ALA A 247 -9.65 -13.03 1.48
N VAL A 248 -9.25 -12.99 2.76
CA VAL A 248 -7.84 -13.12 3.16
C VAL A 248 -7.28 -14.49 2.76
N ARG A 249 -7.99 -15.59 3.02
CA ARG A 249 -7.55 -16.95 2.65
C ARG A 249 -7.40 -17.12 1.15
N ARG A 250 -8.32 -16.55 0.37
CA ARG A 250 -8.25 -16.59 -1.10
C ARG A 250 -7.03 -15.84 -1.62
N ILE A 251 -6.77 -14.65 -1.09
CA ILE A 251 -5.60 -13.84 -1.47
C ILE A 251 -4.31 -14.58 -1.09
N ASP A 252 -4.25 -15.16 0.10
CA ASP A 252 -3.12 -15.99 0.55
C ASP A 252 -2.86 -17.15 -0.40
N GLY A 253 -3.89 -17.92 -0.76
CA GLY A 253 -3.77 -19.05 -1.68
C GLY A 253 -3.29 -18.63 -3.08
N CYS A 254 -3.76 -17.49 -3.59
CA CYS A 254 -3.22 -16.93 -4.83
C CYS A 254 -1.74 -16.58 -4.72
N PHE A 255 -1.32 -16.03 -3.57
CA PHE A 255 0.08 -15.65 -3.37
C PHE A 255 0.98 -16.88 -3.16
N ASP A 256 0.50 -17.94 -2.51
CA ASP A 256 1.22 -19.21 -2.39
C ASP A 256 1.55 -19.80 -3.76
N ILE A 257 0.61 -19.75 -4.71
CA ILE A 257 0.85 -20.18 -6.09
C ILE A 257 2.00 -19.37 -6.71
N ILE A 258 2.05 -18.05 -6.49
CA ILE A 258 3.14 -17.20 -7.00
C ILE A 258 4.48 -17.62 -6.39
N ILE A 259 4.55 -17.85 -5.07
CA ILE A 259 5.76 -18.30 -4.39
C ILE A 259 6.21 -19.66 -4.96
N GLU A 260 5.29 -20.63 -5.08
CA GLU A 260 5.61 -21.95 -5.61
C GLU A 260 6.12 -21.89 -7.05
N LEU A 261 5.49 -21.09 -7.92
CA LEU A 261 5.93 -20.93 -9.31
C LEU A 261 7.31 -20.29 -9.38
N PHE A 262 7.56 -19.25 -8.57
CA PHE A 262 8.87 -18.62 -8.46
C PHE A 262 9.93 -19.63 -8.01
N GLN A 263 9.67 -20.39 -6.95
CA GLN A 263 10.56 -21.43 -6.46
C GLN A 263 10.81 -22.49 -7.53
N LYS A 264 9.78 -23.05 -8.16
CA LYS A 264 9.93 -24.08 -9.20
C LYS A 264 10.78 -23.58 -10.37
N LYS A 265 10.57 -22.34 -10.80
CA LYS A 265 11.32 -21.71 -11.89
C LYS A 265 12.80 -21.55 -11.55
N TYR A 266 13.10 -21.06 -10.36
CA TYR A 266 14.44 -20.63 -9.98
C TYR A 266 15.16 -21.58 -9.01
N ALA A 267 14.58 -22.74 -8.66
CA ALA A 267 15.14 -23.71 -7.70
C ALA A 267 16.53 -24.23 -8.06
N ARG A 268 16.85 -24.32 -9.37
CA ARG A 268 18.15 -24.77 -9.87
C ARG A 268 19.14 -23.62 -10.10
N SER A 269 18.70 -22.39 -9.89
CA SER A 269 19.53 -21.19 -10.02
C SER A 269 20.23 -20.89 -8.71
N CYS A 270 21.33 -20.12 -8.76
CA CYS A 270 21.92 -19.58 -7.54
C CYS A 270 20.92 -18.61 -6.90
N ASN A 271 20.66 -18.77 -5.60
CA ASN A 271 19.74 -17.94 -4.85
C ASN A 271 20.55 -16.90 -4.07
N PRO A 272 20.58 -15.63 -4.49
CA PRO A 272 21.43 -14.62 -3.85
C PRO A 272 21.15 -14.40 -2.36
N ILE A 273 19.93 -14.71 -1.90
CA ILE A 273 19.53 -14.57 -0.50
C ILE A 273 20.09 -15.72 0.34
N LYS A 274 20.04 -16.95 -0.16
CA LYS A 274 20.55 -18.16 0.52
C LYS A 274 22.06 -18.30 0.40
N ASP A 275 22.56 -18.11 -0.80
CA ASP A 275 23.94 -18.32 -1.21
C ASP A 275 24.76 -17.03 -1.09
N CYS A 276 24.43 -16.16 -0.12
CA CYS A 276 25.00 -14.81 -0.02
C CYS A 276 26.54 -14.79 0.12
N LYS A 277 27.13 -15.91 0.55
CA LYS A 277 28.58 -16.13 0.71
C LYS A 277 29.28 -16.68 -0.56
N ASN A 278 28.53 -17.15 -1.55
CA ASN A 278 29.07 -17.58 -2.84
C ASN A 278 29.24 -16.37 -3.77
N ASP A 279 30.16 -16.43 -4.73
CA ASP A 279 30.40 -15.35 -5.70
C ASP A 279 29.32 -15.36 -6.81
N TRP A 280 28.10 -14.97 -6.46
CA TRP A 280 27.00 -14.73 -7.41
C TRP A 280 27.03 -13.34 -8.02
N SER A 281 27.88 -12.44 -7.50
CA SER A 281 28.13 -11.11 -8.07
C SER A 281 28.55 -11.15 -9.53
N ALA A 282 29.24 -12.21 -9.96
CA ALA A 282 29.61 -12.39 -11.36
C ALA A 282 28.40 -12.62 -12.30
N LYS A 283 27.22 -12.97 -11.77
CA LYS A 283 26.02 -13.28 -12.54
C LYS A 283 24.99 -12.14 -12.53
N ILE A 284 24.92 -11.35 -11.45
CA ILE A 284 24.10 -10.11 -11.42
C ILE A 284 24.95 -8.95 -11.90
N THR A 285 24.55 -8.36 -13.02
CA THR A 285 25.28 -7.25 -13.64
C THR A 285 24.97 -5.88 -13.01
N GLN A 286 24.02 -5.81 -12.08
CA GLN A 286 23.50 -4.60 -11.43
C GLN A 286 24.12 -4.42 -10.03
N PRO A 287 25.08 -3.49 -9.83
CA PRO A 287 25.75 -3.30 -8.54
C PRO A 287 24.82 -2.85 -7.41
N GLY A 288 23.84 -2.00 -7.72
CA GLY A 288 22.82 -1.55 -6.77
C GLY A 288 22.00 -2.72 -6.22
N MET A 289 21.60 -3.63 -7.11
CA MET A 289 20.84 -4.82 -6.74
C MET A 289 21.67 -5.82 -5.91
N ILE A 290 22.96 -5.99 -6.20
CA ILE A 290 23.86 -6.81 -5.37
C ILE A 290 23.87 -6.29 -3.93
N THR A 291 24.07 -4.98 -3.76
CA THR A 291 24.13 -4.34 -2.44
C THR A 291 22.80 -4.50 -1.69
N CYS A 292 21.67 -4.33 -2.39
CA CYS A 292 20.33 -4.55 -1.83
C CYS A 292 20.14 -6.00 -1.35
N LEU A 293 20.48 -6.99 -2.18
CA LEU A 293 20.32 -8.40 -1.86
C LEU A 293 21.20 -8.86 -0.69
N GLN A 294 22.43 -8.35 -0.59
CA GLN A 294 23.32 -8.61 0.55
C GLN A 294 22.75 -8.06 1.86
N LYS A 295 22.31 -6.79 1.85
CA LYS A 295 21.65 -6.17 3.01
C LYS A 295 20.39 -6.92 3.41
N LEU A 296 19.56 -7.28 2.44
CA LEU A 296 18.33 -8.02 2.66
C LEU A 296 18.59 -9.42 3.20
N SER A 297 19.61 -10.13 2.70
CA SER A 297 20.02 -11.45 3.22
C SER A 297 20.43 -11.36 4.68
N SER A 298 21.28 -10.39 5.06
CA SER A 298 21.66 -10.15 6.46
C SER A 298 20.43 -9.87 7.32
N LEU A 299 19.55 -8.97 6.86
CA LEU A 299 18.33 -8.60 7.57
C LEU A 299 17.40 -9.80 7.81
N ILE A 300 17.25 -10.68 6.81
CA ILE A 300 16.43 -11.90 6.92
C ILE A 300 17.02 -12.86 7.95
N GLN A 301 18.35 -13.04 7.97
CA GLN A 301 19.01 -13.90 8.95
C GLN A 301 18.87 -13.33 10.37
N ASP A 302 19.09 -12.03 10.54
CA ASP A 302 19.01 -11.34 11.84
C ASP A 302 17.57 -11.34 12.40
N LYS A 303 16.56 -11.29 11.52
CA LYS A 303 15.14 -11.22 11.89
C LYS A 303 14.38 -12.52 11.63
N ARG A 304 15.07 -13.65 11.47
CA ARG A 304 14.46 -14.94 11.12
C ARG A 304 13.32 -15.34 12.06
N ASN A 305 13.54 -15.30 13.38
CA ASN A 305 12.52 -15.68 14.36
C ASN A 305 11.25 -14.82 14.24
N PHE A 306 11.42 -13.52 14.02
CA PHE A 306 10.31 -12.60 13.77
C PHE A 306 9.54 -12.98 12.49
N LEU A 307 10.25 -13.30 11.41
CA LEU A 307 9.61 -13.71 10.16
C LEU A 307 8.83 -15.03 10.32
N GLU A 308 9.41 -16.01 11.03
CA GLU A 308 8.74 -17.28 11.32
C GLU A 308 7.48 -17.10 12.20
N GLU A 309 7.49 -16.14 13.12
CA GLU A 309 6.29 -15.76 13.86
C GLU A 309 5.25 -15.13 12.92
N ARG A 310 5.68 -14.25 12.01
CA ARG A 310 4.78 -13.56 11.07
C ARG A 310 4.08 -14.50 10.11
N THR A 311 4.73 -15.57 9.65
CA THR A 311 4.07 -16.56 8.77
C THR A 311 2.96 -17.35 9.47
N ARG A 312 2.97 -17.39 10.82
CA ARG A 312 2.00 -18.13 11.64
C ARG A 312 0.84 -17.26 12.13
N VAL A 313 0.83 -15.96 11.81
CA VAL A 313 -0.27 -15.06 12.19
C VAL A 313 -1.59 -15.59 11.60
N ALA A 314 -2.49 -16.01 12.49
CA ALA A 314 -3.77 -16.58 12.09
C ALA A 314 -4.64 -15.54 11.38
N VAL A 315 -5.34 -16.00 10.33
CA VAL A 315 -6.32 -15.20 9.60
C VAL A 315 -7.51 -14.92 10.51
N SER A 316 -7.63 -13.67 10.94
CA SER A 316 -8.72 -13.19 11.79
C SER A 316 -8.82 -11.67 11.71
N MET A 317 -10.04 -11.16 11.81
CA MET A 317 -10.33 -9.73 11.95
C MET A 317 -9.75 -9.13 13.24
N HIS A 318 -9.32 -9.91 14.23
CA HIS A 318 -8.58 -9.39 15.39
C HIS A 318 -7.08 -9.20 15.09
N ASN A 319 -6.56 -9.89 14.09
CA ASN A 319 -5.14 -9.94 13.78
C ASN A 319 -4.74 -9.08 12.57
N TRP A 320 -5.66 -8.38 11.91
CA TRP A 320 -5.35 -7.71 10.63
C TRP A 320 -4.23 -6.67 10.73
N ARG A 321 -4.07 -5.99 11.88
CA ARG A 321 -2.93 -5.07 12.10
C ARG A 321 -1.58 -5.77 12.26
N GLN A 322 -1.58 -7.10 12.43
CA GLN A 322 -0.38 -7.94 12.47
C GLN A 322 -0.02 -8.52 11.10
N TYR A 323 -0.77 -8.20 10.04
CA TYR A 323 -0.52 -8.69 8.69
C TYR A 323 0.69 -8.05 8.01
N THR A 324 1.29 -7.02 8.62
CA THR A 324 2.59 -6.49 8.20
C THR A 324 3.63 -7.61 8.19
N SER A 325 4.34 -7.74 7.08
CA SER A 325 5.34 -8.77 6.84
C SER A 325 4.85 -10.21 6.84
N ARG A 326 3.54 -10.49 6.85
CA ARG A 326 3.05 -11.88 6.79
C ARG A 326 3.32 -12.51 5.42
N ILE A 327 3.02 -11.79 4.34
CA ILE A 327 3.19 -12.29 2.97
C ILE A 327 4.65 -12.17 2.55
N THR A 328 5.31 -11.06 2.90
CA THR A 328 6.73 -10.89 2.59
C THR A 328 7.57 -11.92 3.35
N ALA A 329 7.25 -12.24 4.61
CA ALA A 329 7.97 -13.30 5.34
C ALA A 329 7.82 -14.67 4.68
N ARG A 330 6.62 -15.04 4.21
CA ARG A 330 6.40 -16.31 3.50
C ARG A 330 7.27 -16.39 2.25
N PHE A 331 7.29 -15.33 1.45
CA PHE A 331 8.13 -15.27 0.26
C PHE A 331 9.62 -15.32 0.61
N LEU A 332 10.07 -14.49 1.54
CA LEU A 332 11.50 -14.37 1.87
C LEU A 332 12.05 -15.62 2.57
N LEU A 333 11.27 -16.26 3.43
CA LEU A 333 11.67 -17.53 4.08
C LEU A 333 11.63 -18.72 3.12
N SER A 334 10.89 -18.63 2.01
CA SER A 334 10.86 -19.65 0.97
C SER A 334 12.23 -19.87 0.30
N PHE A 335 13.18 -18.96 0.55
CA PHE A 335 14.54 -19.00 0.04
C PHE A 335 15.55 -19.67 0.96
N LEU A 336 15.26 -19.83 2.26
CA LEU A 336 16.22 -20.33 3.25
C LEU A 336 16.35 -21.85 3.26
#